data_AF-A0A0Q0ITU4-F1
#
_entry.id   AF-A0A0Q0ITU4-F1
#
_cell.length_a   1.000
_cell.length_b   1.000
_cell.length_c   1.000
_cell.angle_alpha   90.00
_cell.angle_beta   90.00
_cell.angle_gamma   90.00
#
_symmetry.space_group_name_H-M   'P 1'
#
loop_
_entity.id
_entity.type
_entity.pdbx_description
1 polymer ?
#
loop_
_entity_poly.entity_id
_entity_poly.type
_entity_poly.pdbx_seq_one_letter_code
_entity_poly.pdbx_strand_id
1 'polypeptide(L)'
;MMAVETRCLVDVQKVRHVYGKGSKERLVLDDVTLTLNENEIVGLLGRSGSGKSTLLRSIAGLVVPTEGEVNFPRRAQGRAMSVGMVFQSFALFPWLTVLENVEVGLEAQGVPAAVRRKRALAAIDLIGLDGFESAYPKELSGGMRQRVGMARALVIDPDVLLMDEPFSALDVLTAETLRTDLLDMWSEGRMPIKSILMVTHNIAEAVLMCDRILLFSSNPGRVISEIKVDLPQPRNRQDPIFRALVEEIYVLMTQDNDAGEIRQGVFPGTGLGMVLPQVSTNALAGLIEAIHAPPYSLKADLPELAAALHYNADELFPIAEVLQLLRFAELKGGDIRLLPAANRYALADVDERKQLFAQHLLSFVPLVAHIRRVLDDRPTHTAPARRFRDQLEDFMSESDAMQTLNAVIQWGRYAELFAYDELADQFSLDNPS
;
A
#
# COMPACT_ATOMS: atom_id res chain seq x y z
N MET A 1 -18.77 -34.29 15.23
CA MET A 1 -17.78 -33.19 15.17
C MET A 1 -18.29 -32.07 16.05
N MET A 2 -17.77 -31.94 17.27
CA MET A 2 -18.09 -30.78 18.11
C MET A 2 -17.45 -29.57 17.44
N ALA A 3 -18.24 -28.55 17.12
CA ALA A 3 -17.73 -27.26 16.69
C ALA A 3 -16.82 -26.76 17.82
N VAL A 4 -15.51 -26.65 17.54
CA VAL A 4 -14.58 -26.01 18.47
C VAL A 4 -15.02 -24.55 18.51
N GLU A 5 -15.59 -24.11 19.64
CA GLU A 5 -15.94 -22.71 19.84
C GLU A 5 -14.68 -21.87 19.66
N THR A 6 -14.57 -21.18 18.52
CA THR A 6 -13.43 -20.32 18.22
C THR A 6 -13.56 -19.08 19.07
N ARG A 7 -12.61 -18.88 19.99
CA ARG A 7 -12.68 -17.80 20.94
C ARG A 7 -12.32 -16.47 20.27
N CYS A 8 -13.21 -15.49 20.35
CA CYS A 8 -12.95 -14.13 19.88
C CYS A 8 -11.93 -13.41 20.79
N LEU A 9 -10.92 -12.81 20.17
CA LEU A 9 -9.85 -12.01 20.79
C LEU A 9 -10.07 -10.50 20.61
N VAL A 10 -10.52 -10.08 19.43
CA VAL A 10 -10.80 -8.68 19.10
C VAL A 10 -12.16 -8.62 18.41
N ASP A 11 -13.02 -7.75 18.91
CA ASP A 11 -14.34 -7.48 18.35
C ASP A 11 -14.46 -5.98 18.06
N VAL A 12 -14.44 -5.63 16.78
CA VAL A 12 -14.58 -4.25 16.30
C VAL A 12 -16.03 -4.06 15.89
N GLN A 13 -16.72 -3.10 16.50
CA GLN A 13 -18.14 -2.87 16.27
C GLN A 13 -18.38 -1.46 15.73
N LYS A 14 -18.82 -1.39 14.47
CA LYS A 14 -19.28 -0.16 13.80
C LYS A 14 -18.30 1.01 13.93
N VAL A 15 -17.00 0.72 13.85
CA VAL A 15 -15.96 1.73 14.02
C VAL A 15 -16.02 2.72 12.87
N ARG A 16 -16.11 4.00 13.26
CA ARG A 16 -16.08 5.16 12.37
C ARG A 16 -14.97 6.10 12.83
N HIS A 17 -14.22 6.65 11.90
CA HIS A 17 -13.17 7.60 12.24
C HIS A 17 -13.04 8.72 11.22
N VAL A 18 -13.05 9.95 11.72
CA VAL A 18 -12.92 11.19 10.95
C VAL A 18 -11.66 11.92 11.40
N TYR A 19 -10.79 12.27 10.46
CA TYR A 19 -9.67 13.19 10.72
C TYR A 19 -10.06 14.63 10.36
N GLY A 20 -9.49 15.59 11.09
CA GLY A 20 -9.73 17.02 10.88
C GLY A 20 -10.82 17.60 11.80
N LYS A 21 -11.15 18.88 11.59
CA LYS A 21 -12.22 19.60 12.29
C LYS A 21 -12.94 20.54 11.32
N GLY A 22 -14.27 20.60 11.38
CA GLY A 22 -15.07 21.56 10.61
C GLY A 22 -15.08 21.25 9.11
N SER A 23 -14.86 22.25 8.25
CA SER A 23 -14.95 22.09 6.79
C SER A 23 -13.84 21.25 6.14
N LYS A 24 -12.87 20.74 6.92
CA LYS A 24 -11.77 19.86 6.48
C LYS A 24 -11.89 18.44 7.06
N GLU A 25 -13.09 18.02 7.46
CA GLU A 25 -13.34 16.67 7.95
C GLU A 25 -13.22 15.64 6.83
N ARG A 26 -12.39 14.62 7.06
CA ARG A 26 -12.22 13.49 6.15
C ARG A 26 -12.60 12.20 6.87
N LEU A 27 -13.69 11.60 6.43
CA LEU A 27 -14.11 10.28 6.86
C LEU A 27 -13.16 9.22 6.32
N VAL A 28 -12.43 8.54 7.21
CA VAL A 28 -11.44 7.51 6.84
C VAL A 28 -11.95 6.11 7.08
N LEU A 29 -12.68 5.87 8.17
CA LEU A 29 -13.34 4.60 8.46
C LEU A 29 -14.83 4.84 8.61
N ASP A 30 -15.65 3.94 8.06
CA ASP A 30 -17.10 4.07 8.12
C ASP A 30 -17.78 2.72 8.31
N ASP A 31 -18.48 2.56 9.43
CA ASP A 31 -19.21 1.34 9.81
C ASP A 31 -18.37 0.05 9.72
N VAL A 32 -17.13 0.10 10.19
CA VAL A 32 -16.23 -1.06 10.13
C VAL A 32 -16.55 -2.04 11.26
N THR A 33 -16.90 -3.26 10.90
CA THR A 33 -17.12 -4.37 11.84
C THR A 33 -16.25 -5.56 11.45
N LEU A 34 -15.50 -6.11 12.40
CA LEU A 34 -14.71 -7.33 12.19
C LEU A 34 -14.48 -8.07 13.50
N THR A 35 -14.17 -9.36 13.38
CA THR A 35 -13.76 -10.20 14.50
C THR A 35 -12.43 -10.89 14.19
N LEU A 36 -11.56 -10.93 15.19
CA LEU A 36 -10.34 -11.73 15.20
C LEU A 36 -10.47 -12.80 16.28
N ASN A 37 -10.34 -14.06 15.90
CA ASN A 37 -10.45 -15.23 16.76
C ASN A 37 -9.07 -15.83 17.06
N GLU A 38 -8.98 -16.68 18.07
CA GLU A 38 -7.76 -17.45 18.39
C GLU A 38 -7.39 -18.41 17.25
N ASN A 39 -6.08 -18.56 16.98
CA ASN A 39 -5.47 -19.46 15.99
C ASN A 39 -5.79 -19.15 14.52
N GLU A 40 -5.91 -17.87 14.17
CA GLU A 40 -6.01 -17.45 12.77
C GLU A 40 -5.08 -16.27 12.45
N ILE A 41 -4.68 -16.22 11.18
CA ILE A 41 -4.07 -15.06 10.54
C ILE A 41 -5.14 -14.37 9.69
N VAL A 42 -5.49 -13.13 10.04
CA VAL A 42 -6.45 -12.33 9.28
C VAL A 42 -5.72 -11.22 8.52
N GLY A 43 -6.00 -11.09 7.23
CA GLY A 43 -5.45 -10.07 6.36
C GLY A 43 -6.46 -8.96 6.07
N LEU A 44 -6.14 -7.71 6.38
CA LEU A 44 -6.83 -6.53 5.87
C LEU A 44 -6.21 -6.18 4.51
N LEU A 45 -6.94 -6.43 3.43
CA LEU A 45 -6.48 -6.23 2.07
C LEU A 45 -7.23 -5.07 1.41
N GLY A 46 -6.51 -4.12 0.84
CA GLY A 46 -7.13 -2.99 0.14
C GLY A 46 -6.09 -2.00 -0.37
N ARG A 47 -6.50 -1.08 -1.23
CA ARG A 47 -5.59 -0.07 -1.83
C ARG A 47 -4.96 0.85 -0.79
N SER A 48 -3.85 1.50 -1.13
CA SER A 48 -3.26 2.52 -0.27
C SER A 48 -4.29 3.61 0.07
N GLY A 49 -4.26 4.12 1.31
CA GLY A 49 -5.20 5.14 1.78
C GLY A 49 -6.62 4.66 2.09
N SER A 50 -6.91 3.35 2.07
CA SER A 50 -8.25 2.80 2.41
C SER A 50 -8.58 2.77 3.92
N GLY A 51 -7.72 3.33 4.79
CA GLY A 51 -7.96 3.40 6.23
C GLY A 51 -7.51 2.16 7.04
N LYS A 52 -6.97 1.12 6.41
CA LYS A 52 -6.48 -0.11 7.08
C LYS A 52 -5.55 0.16 8.26
N SER A 53 -4.53 1.01 8.07
CA SER A 53 -3.58 1.38 9.12
C SER A 53 -4.25 2.18 10.25
N THR A 54 -5.26 3.01 9.94
CA THR A 54 -6.07 3.71 10.96
C THR A 54 -6.87 2.71 11.81
N LEU A 55 -7.44 1.68 11.19
CA LEU A 55 -8.15 0.62 11.91
C LEU A 55 -7.19 -0.18 12.79
N LEU A 56 -6.05 -0.58 12.24
CA LEU A 56 -5.03 -1.33 12.97
C LEU A 56 -4.52 -0.53 14.19
N ARG A 57 -4.27 0.77 14.02
CA ARG A 57 -3.90 1.68 15.11
C ARG A 57 -5.02 1.89 16.12
N SER A 58 -6.29 1.84 15.68
CA SER A 58 -7.43 1.88 16.60
C SER A 58 -7.48 0.63 17.46
N ILE A 59 -7.21 -0.55 16.88
CA ILE A 59 -7.10 -1.80 17.63
C ILE A 59 -5.89 -1.77 18.59
N ALA A 60 -4.77 -1.20 18.18
CA ALA A 60 -3.60 -1.01 19.05
C ALA A 60 -3.83 -0.01 20.20
N GLY A 61 -4.95 0.71 20.24
CA GLY A 61 -5.22 1.78 21.21
C GLY A 61 -4.43 3.07 20.95
N LEU A 62 -3.82 3.21 19.77
CA LEU A 62 -3.04 4.39 19.36
C LEU A 62 -3.92 5.50 18.77
N VAL A 63 -5.08 5.14 18.23
CA VAL A 63 -6.09 6.06 17.70
C VAL A 63 -7.41 5.75 18.37
N VAL A 64 -8.11 6.77 18.87
CA VAL A 64 -9.46 6.60 19.39
C VAL A 64 -10.46 6.77 18.24
N PRO A 65 -11.31 5.78 17.94
CA PRO A 65 -12.41 5.94 16.98
C PRO A 65 -13.29 7.14 17.30
N THR A 66 -13.85 7.77 16.27
CA THR A 66 -14.82 8.87 16.45
C THR A 66 -16.16 8.31 16.92
N GLU A 67 -16.56 7.16 16.37
CA GLU A 67 -17.74 6.39 16.79
C GLU A 67 -17.41 4.89 16.73
N GLY A 68 -18.26 4.08 17.36
CA GLY A 68 -18.05 2.63 17.49
C GLY A 68 -17.02 2.28 18.57
N GLU A 69 -16.79 1.00 18.75
CA GLU A 69 -15.95 0.48 19.84
C GLU A 69 -15.03 -0.64 19.35
N VAL A 70 -13.84 -0.70 19.93
CA VAL A 70 -12.94 -1.86 19.83
C VAL A 70 -12.95 -2.56 21.18
N ASN A 71 -13.49 -3.78 21.19
CA ASN A 71 -13.64 -4.59 22.37
C ASN A 71 -12.64 -5.76 22.37
N PHE A 72 -12.14 -6.06 23.56
CA PHE A 72 -11.26 -7.20 23.82
C PHE A 72 -11.99 -8.15 24.77
N PRO A 73 -12.67 -9.19 24.28
CA PRO A 73 -13.43 -10.12 25.11
C PRO A 73 -12.56 -10.68 26.24
N ARG A 74 -13.03 -10.53 27.49
CA ARG A 74 -12.23 -10.85 28.68
C ARG A 74 -11.80 -12.32 28.68
N ARG A 75 -10.55 -12.56 29.09
CA ARG A 75 -10.10 -13.90 29.55
C ARG A 75 -10.92 -14.32 30.76
N ALA A 76 -11.16 -15.63 30.91
CA ALA A 76 -11.81 -16.21 32.10
C ALA A 76 -11.11 -15.82 33.43
N GLN A 77 -9.83 -15.42 33.38
CA GLN A 77 -9.04 -14.97 34.54
C GLN A 77 -8.85 -13.43 34.65
N GLY A 78 -9.57 -12.60 33.88
CA GLY A 78 -9.56 -11.14 34.08
C GLY A 78 -8.29 -10.37 33.67
N ARG A 79 -7.27 -11.02 33.09
CA ARG A 79 -6.11 -10.33 32.48
C ARG A 79 -6.55 -9.56 31.23
N ALA A 80 -6.16 -8.28 31.14
CA ALA A 80 -6.33 -7.47 29.95
C ALA A 80 -5.56 -8.09 28.76
N MET A 81 -6.18 -8.08 27.58
CA MET A 81 -5.54 -8.50 26.35
C MET A 81 -4.31 -7.63 26.07
N SER A 82 -3.22 -8.26 25.66
CA SER A 82 -1.98 -7.56 25.25
C SER A 82 -1.85 -7.58 23.74
N VAL A 83 -1.39 -6.48 23.15
CA VAL A 83 -1.26 -6.35 21.70
C VAL A 83 0.15 -5.90 21.37
N GLY A 84 0.83 -6.61 20.46
CA GLY A 84 2.11 -6.22 19.89
C GLY A 84 1.89 -5.63 18.51
N MET A 85 2.68 -4.62 18.12
CA MET A 85 2.56 -3.99 16.81
C MET A 85 3.90 -3.95 16.07
N VAL A 86 3.89 -4.41 14.82
CA VAL A 86 4.96 -4.24 13.83
C VAL A 86 4.53 -3.14 12.86
N PHE A 87 5.37 -2.12 12.72
CA PHE A 87 5.07 -0.94 11.90
C PHE A 87 5.64 -1.08 10.48
N GLN A 88 5.06 -0.34 9.53
CA GLN A 88 5.48 -0.27 8.13
C GLN A 88 6.89 0.31 7.99
N SER A 89 7.16 1.45 8.64
CA SER A 89 8.53 1.89 8.89
C SER A 89 9.11 1.02 10.00
N PHE A 90 10.38 0.58 9.88
CA PHE A 90 11.05 -0.22 10.93
C PHE A 90 10.86 0.36 12.35
N ALA A 91 10.69 1.68 12.46
CA ALA A 91 10.36 2.42 13.68
C ALA A 91 11.31 2.08 14.85
N LEU A 92 12.56 1.73 14.53
CA LEU A 92 13.61 1.47 15.50
C LEU A 92 14.23 2.79 15.95
N PHE A 93 14.67 2.86 17.21
CA PHE A 93 15.42 3.98 17.72
C PHE A 93 16.86 3.89 17.21
N PRO A 94 17.32 4.83 16.37
CA PRO A 94 18.61 4.72 15.67
C PRO A 94 19.82 4.87 16.60
N TRP A 95 19.63 5.44 17.80
CA TRP A 95 20.65 5.61 18.83
C TRP A 95 20.68 4.48 19.87
N LEU A 96 19.79 3.50 19.76
CA LEU A 96 19.78 2.31 20.61
C LEU A 96 20.33 1.11 19.83
N THR A 97 20.99 0.19 20.52
CA THR A 97 21.39 -1.11 19.98
C THR A 97 20.17 -2.01 19.72
N VAL A 98 20.36 -3.15 19.04
CA VAL A 98 19.31 -4.16 18.85
C VAL A 98 18.72 -4.59 20.18
N LEU A 99 19.57 -4.94 21.15
CA LEU A 99 19.13 -5.34 22.48
C LEU A 99 18.28 -4.27 23.15
N GLU A 100 18.78 -3.03 23.18
CA GLU A 100 18.07 -1.91 23.80
C GLU A 100 16.74 -1.62 23.09
N ASN A 101 16.68 -1.70 21.76
CA ASN A 101 15.44 -1.55 20.99
C ASN A 101 14.38 -2.58 21.41
N VAL A 102 14.78 -3.84 21.60
CA VAL A 102 13.89 -4.91 22.04
C VAL A 102 13.51 -4.73 23.52
N GLU A 103 14.39 -4.20 24.35
CA GLU A 103 14.09 -3.95 25.77
C GLU A 103 13.04 -2.84 26.01
N VAL A 104 12.91 -1.84 25.14
CA VAL A 104 12.07 -0.64 25.37
C VAL A 104 10.65 -0.95 25.86
N GLY A 105 9.96 -1.92 25.25
CA GLY A 105 8.58 -2.25 25.62
C GLY A 105 8.48 -2.82 27.05
N LEU A 106 9.43 -3.63 27.46
CA LEU A 106 9.51 -4.17 28.82
C LEU A 106 9.95 -3.13 29.83
N GLU A 107 10.78 -2.17 29.42
CA GLU A 107 11.16 -1.03 30.24
C GLU A 107 9.96 -0.15 30.58
N ALA A 108 9.14 0.17 29.58
CA ALA A 108 7.91 0.94 29.79
C ALA A 108 6.92 0.22 30.74
N GLN A 109 6.95 -1.12 30.79
CA GLN A 109 6.15 -1.93 31.72
C GLN A 109 6.78 -2.05 33.13
N GLY A 110 7.95 -1.44 33.37
CA GLY A 110 8.64 -1.51 34.66
C GLY A 110 9.29 -2.86 34.97
N VAL A 111 9.55 -3.69 33.96
CA VAL A 111 10.20 -4.99 34.14
C VAL A 111 11.67 -4.79 34.57
N PRO A 112 12.15 -5.46 35.65
CA PRO A 112 13.52 -5.31 36.13
C PRO A 112 14.56 -5.63 35.05
N ALA A 113 15.65 -4.86 35.01
CA ALA A 113 16.68 -4.91 33.96
C ALA A 113 17.21 -6.34 33.67
N ALA A 114 17.50 -7.13 34.70
CA ALA A 114 17.99 -8.50 34.53
C ALA A 114 16.97 -9.42 33.83
N VAL A 115 15.69 -9.29 34.16
CA VAL A 115 14.59 -10.06 33.54
C VAL A 115 14.34 -9.59 32.12
N ARG A 116 14.36 -8.28 31.93
CA ARG A 116 14.17 -7.64 30.63
C ARG A 116 15.26 -8.05 29.63
N ARG A 117 16.53 -7.99 30.03
CA ARG A 117 17.66 -8.45 29.21
C ARG A 117 17.53 -9.91 28.80
N LYS A 118 17.17 -10.79 29.74
CA LYS A 118 16.96 -12.22 29.47
C LYS A 118 15.85 -12.44 28.43
N ARG A 119 14.72 -11.73 28.57
CA ARG A 119 13.59 -11.84 27.63
C ARG A 119 13.95 -11.28 26.25
N ALA A 120 14.65 -10.15 26.20
CA ALA A 120 15.08 -9.53 24.95
C ALA A 120 16.04 -10.44 24.18
N LEU A 121 17.02 -11.05 24.85
CA LEU A 121 17.92 -12.03 24.23
C LEU A 121 17.17 -13.23 23.66
N ALA A 122 16.20 -13.79 24.39
CA ALA A 122 15.38 -14.90 23.88
C ALA A 122 14.53 -14.49 22.66
N ALA A 123 14.02 -13.25 22.64
CA ALA A 123 13.28 -12.74 21.48
C ALA A 123 14.17 -12.49 20.26
N ILE A 124 15.43 -12.07 20.46
CA ILE A 124 16.44 -11.89 19.41
C ILE A 124 16.87 -13.24 18.82
N ASP A 125 17.03 -14.25 19.67
CA ASP A 125 17.34 -15.62 19.24
C ASP A 125 16.17 -16.22 18.44
N LEU A 126 14.92 -16.01 18.89
CA LEU A 126 13.71 -16.47 18.19
C LEU A 126 13.64 -15.97 16.74
N ILE A 127 14.06 -14.73 16.47
CA ILE A 127 14.06 -14.15 15.12
C ILE A 127 15.34 -14.47 14.32
N GLY A 128 16.29 -15.22 14.88
CA GLY A 128 17.55 -15.59 14.24
C GLY A 128 18.54 -14.43 14.06
N LEU A 129 18.65 -13.55 15.07
CA LEU A 129 19.62 -12.45 15.10
C LEU A 129 20.64 -12.59 16.24
N ASP A 130 20.96 -13.82 16.64
CA ASP A 130 22.04 -14.11 17.58
C ASP A 130 23.37 -13.50 17.10
N GLY A 131 24.11 -12.86 18.02
CA GLY A 131 25.37 -12.17 17.73
C GLY A 131 25.24 -10.73 17.22
N PHE A 132 24.03 -10.22 16.99
CA PHE A 132 23.78 -8.83 16.58
C PHE A 132 23.24 -7.94 17.72
N GLU A 133 23.26 -8.41 18.97
CA GLU A 133 22.63 -7.74 20.11
C GLU A 133 23.18 -6.33 20.35
N SER A 134 24.48 -6.14 20.10
CA SER A 134 25.19 -4.87 20.27
C SER A 134 25.21 -3.98 19.03
N ALA A 135 24.70 -4.45 17.89
CA ALA A 135 24.67 -3.68 16.65
C ALA A 135 23.64 -2.55 16.74
N TYR A 136 23.90 -1.45 16.04
CA TYR A 136 22.96 -0.35 15.85
C TYR A 136 22.12 -0.56 14.58
N PRO A 137 20.89 -0.02 14.47
CA PRO A 137 20.02 -0.19 13.31
C PRO A 137 20.64 0.17 11.95
N LYS A 138 21.59 1.10 11.92
CA LYS A 138 22.34 1.52 10.72
C LYS A 138 23.32 0.45 10.20
N GLU A 139 23.69 -0.51 11.05
CA GLU A 139 24.62 -1.61 10.74
C GLU A 139 23.88 -2.86 10.24
N LEU A 140 22.55 -2.81 10.20
CA LEU A 140 21.68 -3.92 9.84
C LEU A 140 21.15 -3.77 8.41
N SER A 141 20.85 -4.89 7.74
CA SER A 141 20.07 -4.87 6.49
C SER A 141 18.60 -4.51 6.75
N GLY A 142 17.84 -4.23 5.69
CA GLY A 142 16.39 -3.97 5.81
C GLY A 142 15.64 -5.12 6.48
N GLY A 143 15.90 -6.36 6.05
CA GLY A 143 15.27 -7.54 6.63
C GLY A 143 15.66 -7.75 8.10
N MET A 144 16.92 -7.50 8.46
CA MET A 144 17.37 -7.57 9.86
C MET A 144 16.67 -6.52 10.72
N ARG A 145 16.53 -5.27 10.25
CA ARG A 145 15.75 -4.25 10.98
C ARG A 145 14.30 -4.66 11.18
N GLN A 146 13.69 -5.31 10.18
CA GLN A 146 12.32 -5.81 10.30
C GLN A 146 12.21 -6.91 11.35
N ARG A 147 13.15 -7.86 11.37
CA ARG A 147 13.23 -8.90 12.42
C ARG A 147 13.35 -8.27 13.81
N VAL A 148 14.19 -7.25 13.99
CA VAL A 148 14.28 -6.51 15.28
C VAL A 148 12.93 -5.89 15.67
N GLY A 149 12.20 -5.32 14.70
CA GLY A 149 10.84 -4.83 14.90
C GLY A 149 9.88 -5.92 15.39
N MET A 150 9.97 -7.13 14.82
CA MET A 150 9.20 -8.30 15.27
C MET A 150 9.59 -8.74 16.69
N ALA A 151 10.89 -8.86 16.99
CA ALA A 151 11.34 -9.20 18.35
C ALA A 151 10.83 -8.20 19.39
N ARG A 152 10.87 -6.90 19.08
CA ARG A 152 10.32 -5.85 19.95
C ARG A 152 8.82 -5.99 20.17
N ALA A 153 8.06 -6.42 19.17
CA ALA A 153 6.63 -6.67 19.31
C ALA A 153 6.34 -7.95 20.12
N LEU A 154 7.14 -9.01 19.93
CA LEU A 154 6.94 -10.32 20.55
C LEU A 154 7.44 -10.38 22.01
N VAL A 155 8.46 -9.61 22.37
CA VAL A 155 9.12 -9.69 23.68
C VAL A 155 8.17 -9.42 24.85
N ILE A 156 7.10 -8.65 24.63
CA ILE A 156 6.09 -8.32 25.64
C ILE A 156 5.04 -9.42 25.85
N ASP A 157 5.16 -10.56 25.15
CA ASP A 157 4.23 -11.71 25.23
C ASP A 157 2.77 -11.28 24.91
N PRO A 158 2.52 -10.76 23.68
CA PRO A 158 1.20 -10.25 23.32
C PRO A 158 0.22 -11.38 22.95
N ASP A 159 -1.07 -11.16 23.20
CA ASP A 159 -2.13 -12.06 22.72
C ASP A 159 -2.29 -11.97 21.19
N VAL A 160 -2.20 -10.76 20.66
CA VAL A 160 -2.42 -10.46 19.23
C VAL A 160 -1.22 -9.73 18.67
N LEU A 161 -0.74 -10.18 17.52
CA LEU A 161 0.27 -9.48 16.73
C LEU A 161 -0.40 -8.70 15.61
N LEU A 162 -0.28 -7.37 15.66
CA LEU A 162 -0.71 -6.48 14.59
C LEU A 162 0.48 -6.16 13.68
N MET A 163 0.29 -6.25 12.37
CA MET A 163 1.35 -5.93 11.41
C MET A 163 0.85 -4.94 10.36
N ASP A 164 1.42 -3.74 10.32
CA ASP A 164 1.10 -2.70 9.34
C ASP A 164 2.07 -2.80 8.17
N GLU A 165 1.70 -3.46 7.08
CA GLU A 165 2.56 -3.70 5.90
C GLU A 165 4.00 -4.16 6.25
N PRO A 166 4.16 -5.27 6.98
CA PRO A 166 5.45 -5.66 7.56
C PRO A 166 6.53 -6.03 6.52
N PHE A 167 6.19 -6.16 5.25
CA PHE A 167 7.13 -6.63 4.20
C PHE A 167 7.29 -5.66 3.03
N SER A 168 6.56 -4.52 3.02
CA SER A 168 6.52 -3.63 1.85
C SER A 168 7.79 -2.82 1.61
N ALA A 169 8.58 -2.56 2.66
CA ALA A 169 9.83 -1.81 2.56
C ALA A 169 11.06 -2.68 2.22
N LEU A 170 10.87 -3.94 1.83
CA LEU A 170 11.93 -4.92 1.62
C LEU A 170 12.03 -5.34 0.16
N ASP A 171 13.22 -5.74 -0.26
CA ASP A 171 13.39 -6.40 -1.56
C ASP A 171 12.66 -7.75 -1.59
N VAL A 172 12.31 -8.20 -2.80
CA VAL A 172 11.42 -9.36 -3.03
C VAL A 172 11.93 -10.63 -2.34
N LEU A 173 13.24 -10.91 -2.43
CA LEU A 173 13.82 -12.13 -1.86
C LEU A 173 13.84 -12.06 -0.33
N THR A 174 14.25 -10.92 0.24
CA THR A 174 14.22 -10.72 1.69
C THR A 174 12.81 -10.81 2.26
N ALA A 175 11.83 -10.21 1.59
CA ALA A 175 10.42 -10.27 1.97
C ALA A 175 9.88 -11.71 1.90
N GLU A 176 10.26 -12.48 0.88
CA GLU A 176 9.91 -13.90 0.77
C GLU A 176 10.49 -14.73 1.93
N THR A 177 11.78 -14.60 2.22
CA THR A 177 12.40 -15.31 3.34
C THR A 177 11.73 -14.99 4.68
N LEU A 178 11.47 -13.70 4.96
CA LEU A 178 10.82 -13.32 6.23
C LEU A 178 9.39 -13.84 6.37
N ARG A 179 8.63 -13.91 5.28
CA ARG A 179 7.27 -14.47 5.31
C ARG A 179 7.31 -15.95 5.63
N THR A 180 8.20 -16.70 4.97
CA THR A 180 8.39 -18.13 5.25
C THR A 180 8.80 -18.35 6.70
N ASP A 181 9.80 -17.62 7.19
CA ASP A 181 10.24 -17.72 8.59
C ASP A 181 9.10 -17.41 9.58
N LEU A 182 8.28 -16.39 9.31
CA LEU A 182 7.14 -16.04 10.14
C LEU A 182 6.10 -17.16 10.15
N LEU A 183 5.76 -17.71 8.98
CA LEU A 183 4.79 -18.81 8.87
C LEU A 183 5.28 -20.09 9.52
N ASP A 184 6.58 -20.39 9.43
CA ASP A 184 7.19 -21.55 10.10
C ASP A 184 7.10 -21.38 11.62
N MET A 185 7.54 -20.24 12.17
CA MET A 185 7.44 -19.96 13.61
C MET A 185 5.98 -19.97 14.13
N TRP A 186 5.03 -19.52 13.30
CA TRP A 186 3.60 -19.54 13.60
C TRP A 186 3.07 -20.97 13.67
N SER A 187 3.34 -21.76 12.62
CA SER A 187 2.85 -23.12 12.46
C SER A 187 3.43 -24.09 13.50
N GLU A 188 4.67 -23.83 13.94
CA GLU A 188 5.34 -24.61 14.99
C GLU A 188 4.95 -24.17 16.41
N GLY A 189 4.15 -23.11 16.56
CA GLY A 189 3.75 -22.59 17.87
C GLY A 189 4.91 -22.00 18.69
N ARG A 190 5.99 -21.56 18.03
CA ARG A 190 7.16 -20.98 18.69
C ARG A 190 6.94 -19.53 19.10
N MET A 191 6.02 -18.82 18.43
CA MET A 191 5.71 -17.43 18.77
C MET A 191 4.77 -17.35 19.98
N PRO A 192 5.04 -16.46 20.95
CA PRO A 192 4.19 -16.26 22.13
C PRO A 192 2.96 -15.40 21.81
N ILE A 193 2.17 -15.80 20.81
CA ILE A 193 0.99 -15.08 20.31
C ILE A 193 -0.15 -16.05 20.02
N LYS A 194 -1.38 -15.54 19.93
CA LYS A 194 -2.57 -16.37 19.67
C LYS A 194 -3.18 -16.15 18.29
N SER A 195 -2.99 -14.96 17.71
CA SER A 195 -3.52 -14.58 16.40
C SER A 195 -2.71 -13.45 15.79
N ILE A 196 -2.81 -13.32 14.47
CA ILE A 196 -2.15 -12.27 13.70
C ILE A 196 -3.22 -11.50 12.93
N LEU A 197 -3.17 -10.17 12.99
CA LEU A 197 -3.92 -9.29 12.10
C LEU A 197 -2.92 -8.48 11.31
N MET A 198 -2.86 -8.71 10.00
CA MET A 198 -1.92 -8.02 9.11
C MET A 198 -2.63 -7.13 8.10
N VAL A 199 -2.03 -6.00 7.79
CA VAL A 199 -2.43 -5.10 6.72
C VAL A 199 -1.50 -5.33 5.55
N THR A 200 -2.07 -5.50 4.36
CA THR A 200 -1.30 -5.56 3.12
C THR A 200 -2.09 -4.96 1.96
N HIS A 201 -1.37 -4.55 0.92
CA HIS A 201 -1.93 -4.24 -0.39
C HIS A 201 -1.62 -5.33 -1.43
N ASN A 202 -0.84 -6.36 -1.06
CA ASN A 202 -0.44 -7.44 -1.95
C ASN A 202 -1.40 -8.64 -1.82
N ILE A 203 -2.12 -8.95 -2.90
CA ILE A 203 -3.11 -10.04 -2.95
C ILE A 203 -2.44 -11.39 -2.75
N ALA A 204 -1.35 -11.67 -3.46
CA ALA A 204 -0.65 -12.94 -3.36
C ALA A 204 -0.06 -13.17 -1.96
N GLU A 205 0.38 -12.11 -1.28
CA GLU A 205 0.79 -12.18 0.12
C GLU A 205 -0.38 -12.54 1.05
N ALA A 206 -1.53 -11.87 0.89
CA ALA A 206 -2.72 -12.17 1.69
C ALA A 206 -3.15 -13.64 1.51
N VAL A 207 -3.19 -14.13 0.26
CA VAL A 207 -3.53 -15.53 -0.04
C VAL A 207 -2.46 -16.52 0.43
N LEU A 208 -1.20 -16.11 0.52
CA LEU A 208 -0.12 -16.96 1.04
C LEU A 208 -0.19 -17.12 2.56
N MET A 209 -0.50 -16.03 3.28
CA MET A 209 -0.32 -15.98 4.73
C MET A 209 -1.61 -16.14 5.53
N CYS A 210 -2.73 -15.62 5.03
CA CYS A 210 -3.93 -15.42 5.84
C CYS A 210 -4.90 -16.60 5.74
N ASP A 211 -5.58 -16.93 6.83
CA ASP A 211 -6.70 -17.87 6.86
C ASP A 211 -8.01 -17.18 6.44
N ARG A 212 -8.13 -15.87 6.71
CA ARG A 212 -9.23 -15.02 6.28
C ARG A 212 -8.71 -13.69 5.75
N ILE A 213 -9.32 -13.19 4.69
CA ILE A 213 -8.99 -11.91 4.06
C ILE A 213 -10.24 -11.03 4.09
N LEU A 214 -10.11 -9.85 4.69
CA LEU A 214 -11.13 -8.81 4.70
C LEU A 214 -10.78 -7.76 3.64
N LEU A 215 -11.61 -7.63 2.61
CA LEU A 215 -11.47 -6.65 1.55
C LEU A 215 -11.94 -5.28 2.00
N PHE A 216 -11.09 -4.27 1.84
CA PHE A 216 -11.33 -2.89 2.25
C PHE A 216 -11.60 -1.96 1.06
N SER A 217 -12.70 -1.20 1.13
CA SER A 217 -13.01 -0.13 0.18
C SER A 217 -12.10 1.09 0.36
N SER A 218 -11.90 1.84 -0.71
CA SER A 218 -11.22 3.12 -0.67
C SER A 218 -12.22 4.27 -0.47
N ASN A 219 -11.97 5.09 0.56
CA ASN A 219 -12.57 6.41 0.76
C ASN A 219 -14.13 6.46 0.77
N PRO A 220 -14.78 6.11 1.89
CA PRO A 220 -14.20 5.69 3.17
C PRO A 220 -13.85 4.20 3.22
N GLY A 221 -13.02 3.83 4.20
CA GLY A 221 -12.68 2.44 4.51
C GLY A 221 -13.85 1.69 5.12
N ARG A 222 -14.31 0.64 4.44
CA ARG A 222 -15.33 -0.31 4.87
C ARG A 222 -14.92 -1.73 4.52
N VAL A 223 -15.38 -2.72 5.28
CA VAL A 223 -15.24 -4.14 4.91
C VAL A 223 -16.30 -4.45 3.86
N ILE A 224 -15.87 -4.82 2.65
CA ILE A 224 -16.77 -5.10 1.53
C ILE A 224 -17.06 -6.60 1.42
N SER A 225 -16.04 -7.41 1.63
CA SER A 225 -16.12 -8.85 1.49
C SER A 225 -15.16 -9.52 2.46
N GLU A 226 -15.54 -10.71 2.89
CA GLU A 226 -14.72 -11.60 3.70
C GLU A 226 -14.50 -12.90 2.91
N ILE A 227 -13.23 -13.25 2.70
CA ILE A 227 -12.82 -14.39 1.90
C ILE A 227 -12.04 -15.34 2.80
N LYS A 228 -12.48 -16.60 2.85
CA LYS A 228 -11.81 -17.65 3.60
C LYS A 228 -10.81 -18.37 2.69
N VAL A 229 -9.57 -18.55 3.16
CA VAL A 229 -8.52 -19.22 2.41
C VAL A 229 -8.40 -20.67 2.90
N ASP A 230 -9.16 -21.57 2.29
CA ASP A 230 -9.22 -22.99 2.67
C ASP A 230 -8.02 -23.83 2.15
N LEU A 231 -6.89 -23.19 1.86
CA LEU A 231 -5.65 -23.86 1.44
C LEU A 231 -4.75 -24.19 2.63
N PRO A 232 -4.27 -25.45 2.76
CA PRO A 232 -3.38 -25.83 3.86
C PRO A 232 -2.00 -25.17 3.72
N GLN A 233 -1.36 -24.88 4.85
CA GLN A 233 0.04 -24.47 4.89
C GLN A 233 0.98 -25.69 4.77
N PRO A 234 2.14 -25.59 4.11
CA PRO A 234 2.62 -24.43 3.34
C PRO A 234 1.95 -24.32 1.97
N ARG A 235 1.54 -23.11 1.58
CA ARG A 235 0.84 -22.86 0.31
C ARG A 235 1.83 -22.72 -0.86
N ASN A 236 1.49 -23.32 -2.00
CA ASN A 236 2.27 -23.22 -3.23
C ASN A 236 1.67 -22.17 -4.19
N ARG A 237 2.43 -21.13 -4.54
CA ARG A 237 2.00 -20.09 -5.50
C ARG A 237 1.74 -20.60 -6.91
N GLN A 238 2.28 -21.77 -7.25
CA GLN A 238 2.06 -22.41 -8.55
C GLN A 238 0.79 -23.25 -8.59
N ASP A 239 0.13 -23.49 -7.45
CA ASP A 239 -1.12 -24.24 -7.39
C ASP A 239 -2.23 -23.50 -8.17
N PRO A 240 -2.94 -24.15 -9.10
CA PRO A 240 -4.07 -23.56 -9.79
C PRO A 240 -5.14 -22.97 -8.86
N ILE A 241 -5.41 -23.59 -7.71
CA ILE A 241 -6.40 -23.11 -6.73
C ILE A 241 -5.92 -21.80 -6.09
N PHE A 242 -4.62 -21.72 -5.77
CA PHE A 242 -4.01 -20.49 -5.27
C PHE A 242 -4.16 -19.35 -6.28
N ARG A 243 -3.85 -19.62 -7.55
CA ARG A 243 -3.93 -18.62 -8.63
C ARG A 243 -5.37 -18.16 -8.87
N ALA A 244 -6.32 -19.10 -8.88
CA ALA A 244 -7.75 -18.79 -9.03
C ALA A 244 -8.25 -17.89 -7.89
N LEU A 245 -7.82 -18.14 -6.65
CA LEU A 245 -8.20 -17.31 -5.51
C LEU A 245 -7.59 -15.90 -5.58
N VAL A 246 -6.34 -15.78 -6.04
CA VAL A 246 -5.70 -14.48 -6.31
C VAL A 246 -6.48 -13.71 -7.39
N GLU A 247 -6.89 -14.39 -8.46
CA GLU A 247 -7.69 -13.82 -9.55
C GLU A 247 -9.09 -13.38 -9.08
N GLU A 248 -9.78 -14.21 -8.28
CA GLU A 248 -11.08 -13.88 -7.68
C GLU A 248 -10.99 -12.61 -6.82
N ILE A 249 -9.99 -12.55 -5.93
CA ILE A 249 -9.77 -11.38 -5.08
C ILE A 249 -9.48 -10.13 -5.92
N TYR A 250 -8.67 -10.28 -6.97
CA TYR A 250 -8.36 -9.20 -7.90
C TYR A 250 -9.62 -8.67 -8.60
N VAL A 251 -10.48 -9.56 -9.09
CA VAL A 251 -11.75 -9.20 -9.71
C VAL A 251 -12.65 -8.47 -8.73
N LEU A 252 -12.77 -8.94 -7.47
CA LEU A 252 -13.57 -8.25 -6.45
C LEU A 252 -13.03 -6.84 -6.16
N MET A 253 -11.72 -6.70 -6.00
CA MET A 253 -11.08 -5.40 -5.78
C MET A 253 -11.19 -4.42 -6.96
N THR A 254 -11.54 -4.92 -8.16
CA THR A 254 -11.75 -4.10 -9.36
C THR A 254 -13.22 -3.84 -9.65
N GLN A 255 -14.12 -4.78 -9.32
CA GLN A 255 -15.58 -4.68 -9.53
C GLN A 255 -16.29 -3.73 -8.55
N ASP A 256 -15.78 -3.52 -7.34
CA ASP A 256 -16.32 -2.52 -6.41
C ASP A 256 -16.14 -1.06 -6.89
N ASN A 257 -15.49 -0.86 -8.04
CA ASN A 257 -15.49 0.41 -8.77
C ASN A 257 -16.63 0.55 -9.80
N ASP A 258 -17.32 -0.53 -10.16
CA ASP A 258 -18.33 -0.57 -11.23
C ASP A 258 -19.79 -0.60 -10.71
N ALA A 259 -20.01 -0.89 -9.43
CA ALA A 259 -21.34 -0.83 -8.81
C ALA A 259 -21.67 0.58 -8.28
N GLY A 260 -21.87 1.51 -9.23
CA GLY A 260 -22.41 2.85 -8.94
C GLY A 260 -21.46 3.96 -9.32
N GLU A 261 -21.70 4.51 -10.51
CA GLU A 261 -20.96 5.55 -11.23
C GLU A 261 -19.88 5.00 -12.15
N ILE A 262 -19.98 5.38 -13.42
CA ILE A 262 -18.85 5.45 -14.34
C ILE A 262 -17.83 6.41 -13.68
N ARG A 263 -16.98 5.89 -12.79
CA ARG A 263 -15.97 6.69 -12.10
C ARG A 263 -14.85 6.97 -13.09
N GLN A 264 -14.78 8.24 -13.51
CA GLN A 264 -13.58 8.80 -14.07
C GLN A 264 -12.46 8.72 -13.02
N GLY A 265 -11.44 7.91 -13.30
CA GLY A 265 -10.14 7.98 -12.61
C GLY A 265 -9.96 6.96 -11.49
N VAL A 266 -8.92 6.13 -11.65
CA VAL A 266 -8.44 5.13 -10.69
C VAL A 266 -7.58 5.79 -9.57
N PHE A 267 -7.44 7.12 -9.61
CA PHE A 267 -6.55 7.89 -8.77
C PHE A 267 -7.28 8.45 -7.54
N PRO A 268 -6.64 8.48 -6.35
CA PRO A 268 -7.19 9.16 -5.19
C PRO A 268 -7.41 10.65 -5.48
N GLY A 269 -8.63 11.14 -5.24
CA GLY A 269 -9.02 12.54 -5.40
C GLY A 269 -9.54 12.92 -6.79
N THR A 270 -10.23 14.06 -6.89
CA THR A 270 -10.83 14.57 -8.13
C THR A 270 -10.28 15.95 -8.49
N GLY A 271 -10.19 16.27 -9.78
CA GLY A 271 -9.71 17.58 -10.21
C GLY A 271 -8.24 17.79 -9.84
N LEU A 272 -7.93 18.89 -9.13
CA LEU A 272 -6.57 19.19 -8.66
C LEU A 272 -6.11 18.29 -7.50
N GLY A 273 -7.03 17.62 -6.81
CA GLY A 273 -6.70 16.70 -5.72
C GLY A 273 -6.28 15.29 -6.17
N MET A 274 -6.14 15.06 -7.49
CA MET A 274 -5.74 13.78 -8.06
C MET A 274 -4.26 13.50 -7.76
N VAL A 275 -3.98 12.44 -6.99
CA VAL A 275 -2.61 12.00 -6.70
C VAL A 275 -2.08 11.19 -7.89
N LEU A 276 -0.98 11.64 -8.50
CA LEU A 276 -0.41 11.01 -9.69
C LEU A 276 0.81 10.15 -9.35
N PRO A 277 0.90 8.92 -9.89
CA PRO A 277 2.06 8.05 -9.70
C PRO A 277 3.26 8.54 -10.50
N GLN A 278 4.45 8.19 -10.03
CA GLN A 278 5.71 8.44 -10.74
C GLN A 278 5.95 7.39 -11.81
N VAL A 279 5.53 7.68 -13.03
CA VAL A 279 5.71 6.78 -14.18
C VAL A 279 6.45 7.51 -15.28
N SER A 280 7.50 6.89 -15.82
CA SER A 280 8.24 7.47 -16.95
C SER A 280 7.46 7.38 -18.26
N THR A 281 7.64 8.34 -19.14
CA THR A 281 7.02 8.32 -20.49
C THR A 281 7.53 7.17 -21.34
N ASN A 282 8.78 6.73 -21.13
CA ASN A 282 9.34 5.54 -21.77
C ASN A 282 8.60 4.27 -21.36
N ALA A 283 8.20 4.15 -20.09
CA ALA A 283 7.43 3.00 -19.62
C ALA A 283 6.00 2.98 -20.21
N LEU A 284 5.36 4.15 -20.32
CA LEU A 284 4.05 4.28 -20.99
C LEU A 284 4.14 3.88 -22.47
N ALA A 285 5.14 4.40 -23.18
CA ALA A 285 5.37 4.07 -24.59
C ALA A 285 5.68 2.59 -24.79
N GLY A 286 6.59 2.03 -23.98
CA GLY A 286 6.98 0.62 -24.03
C GLY A 286 5.79 -0.31 -23.79
N LEU A 287 4.90 0.03 -22.85
CA LEU A 287 3.71 -0.77 -22.60
C LEU A 287 2.70 -0.70 -23.75
N ILE A 288 2.47 0.48 -24.35
CA ILE A 288 1.63 0.61 -25.55
C ILE A 288 2.20 -0.24 -26.69
N GLU A 289 3.50 -0.17 -26.93
CA GLU A 289 4.17 -0.93 -28.00
C GLU A 289 4.10 -2.44 -27.76
N ALA A 290 4.32 -2.88 -26.52
CA ALA A 290 4.23 -4.29 -26.15
C ALA A 290 2.83 -4.87 -26.39
N ILE A 291 1.76 -4.15 -26.02
CA ILE A 291 0.37 -4.61 -26.22
C ILE A 291 -0.05 -4.51 -27.69
N HIS A 292 0.48 -3.53 -28.43
CA HIS A 292 0.22 -3.38 -29.85
C HIS A 292 0.87 -4.49 -30.68
N ALA A 293 2.06 -4.96 -30.29
CA ALA A 293 2.78 -6.01 -30.99
C ALA A 293 2.15 -7.42 -30.81
N PRO A 294 2.40 -8.37 -31.73
CA PRO A 294 2.08 -9.77 -31.51
C PRO A 294 2.79 -10.32 -30.26
N PRO A 295 2.16 -11.20 -29.46
CA PRO A 295 0.90 -11.90 -29.71
C PRO A 295 -0.38 -11.13 -29.31
N TYR A 296 -0.27 -10.03 -28.59
CA TYR A 296 -1.41 -9.39 -27.89
C TYR A 296 -2.36 -8.61 -28.82
N SER A 297 -1.86 -7.99 -29.88
CA SER A 297 -2.69 -7.38 -30.93
C SER A 297 -3.82 -6.48 -30.39
N LEU A 298 -3.46 -5.48 -29.56
CA LEU A 298 -4.31 -4.49 -28.88
C LEU A 298 -5.00 -4.94 -27.59
N LYS A 299 -4.92 -6.23 -27.21
CA LYS A 299 -5.50 -6.72 -25.96
C LYS A 299 -4.58 -7.73 -25.30
N ALA A 300 -4.25 -7.52 -24.03
CA ALA A 300 -3.43 -8.43 -23.25
C ALA A 300 -4.08 -8.74 -21.90
N ASP A 301 -3.90 -9.97 -21.44
CA ASP A 301 -4.07 -10.32 -20.03
C ASP A 301 -2.92 -9.68 -19.24
N LEU A 302 -3.21 -8.90 -18.20
CA LEU A 302 -2.19 -8.16 -17.44
C LEU A 302 -1.21 -9.11 -16.73
N PRO A 303 -1.64 -10.20 -16.06
CA PRO A 303 -0.73 -11.19 -15.51
C PRO A 303 0.23 -11.81 -16.52
N GLU A 304 -0.27 -12.22 -17.69
CA GLU A 304 0.56 -12.76 -18.78
C GLU A 304 1.55 -11.71 -19.29
N LEU A 305 1.09 -10.48 -19.48
CA LEU A 305 1.91 -9.36 -19.93
C LEU A 305 2.99 -8.99 -18.91
N ALA A 306 2.66 -9.00 -17.61
CA ALA A 306 3.62 -8.77 -16.53
C ALA A 306 4.73 -9.82 -16.55
N ALA A 307 4.35 -11.11 -16.68
CA ALA A 307 5.30 -12.20 -16.77
C ALA A 307 6.21 -12.09 -18.00
N ALA A 308 5.65 -11.73 -19.16
CA ALA A 308 6.39 -11.57 -20.42
C ALA A 308 7.36 -10.39 -20.40
N LEU A 309 6.98 -9.29 -19.75
CA LEU A 309 7.81 -8.09 -19.61
C LEU A 309 8.76 -8.14 -18.40
N HIS A 310 8.73 -9.23 -17.62
CA HIS A 310 9.42 -9.36 -16.34
C HIS A 310 9.10 -8.21 -15.36
N TYR A 311 7.89 -7.67 -15.45
CA TYR A 311 7.40 -6.68 -14.50
C TYR A 311 6.73 -7.35 -13.31
N ASN A 312 6.93 -6.76 -12.14
CA ASN A 312 6.09 -7.03 -10.99
C ASN A 312 4.76 -6.27 -11.12
N ALA A 313 3.73 -6.73 -10.41
CA ALA A 313 2.44 -6.03 -10.32
C ALA A 313 2.63 -4.53 -9.98
N ASP A 314 3.49 -4.23 -9.01
CA ASP A 314 3.75 -2.87 -8.52
C ASP A 314 4.42 -1.96 -9.59
N GLU A 315 5.01 -2.54 -10.63
CA GLU A 315 5.62 -1.81 -11.74
C GLU A 315 4.63 -1.64 -12.90
N LEU A 316 3.86 -2.69 -13.23
CA LEU A 316 2.95 -2.67 -14.36
C LEU A 316 1.68 -1.85 -14.08
N PHE A 317 1.11 -1.97 -12.88
CA PHE A 317 -0.18 -1.34 -12.57
C PHE A 317 -0.15 0.18 -12.65
N PRO A 318 0.84 0.90 -12.08
CA PRO A 318 0.89 2.35 -12.22
C PRO A 318 0.95 2.80 -13.68
N ILE A 319 1.66 2.06 -14.54
CA ILE A 319 1.75 2.35 -15.98
C ILE A 319 0.38 2.17 -16.63
N ALA A 320 -0.27 1.04 -16.38
CA ALA A 320 -1.60 0.72 -16.90
C ALA A 320 -2.67 1.73 -16.44
N GLU A 321 -2.64 2.15 -15.17
CA GLU A 321 -3.56 3.15 -14.62
C GLU A 321 -3.37 4.52 -15.28
N VAL A 322 -2.13 4.94 -15.54
CA VAL A 322 -1.85 6.20 -16.26
C VAL A 322 -2.28 6.12 -17.72
N LEU A 323 -2.10 4.98 -18.38
CA LEU A 323 -2.65 4.79 -19.73
C LEU A 323 -4.19 4.87 -19.74
N GLN A 324 -4.85 4.36 -18.70
CA GLN A 324 -6.30 4.52 -18.54
C GLN A 324 -6.70 5.97 -18.24
N LEU A 325 -5.96 6.67 -17.38
CA LEU A 325 -6.17 8.10 -17.11
C LEU A 325 -6.20 8.90 -18.40
N LEU A 326 -5.16 8.68 -19.20
CA LEU A 326 -4.93 9.35 -20.45
C LEU A 326 -5.79 8.79 -21.58
N ARG A 327 -6.73 7.86 -21.32
CA ARG A 327 -7.60 7.26 -22.37
C ARG A 327 -6.83 6.65 -23.53
N PHE A 328 -5.63 6.14 -23.26
CA PHE A 328 -4.87 5.29 -24.16
C PHE A 328 -5.26 3.82 -23.99
N ALA A 329 -5.68 3.42 -22.80
CA ALA A 329 -6.13 2.06 -22.53
C ALA A 329 -7.43 2.02 -21.70
N GLU A 330 -8.05 0.86 -21.68
CA GLU A 330 -9.15 0.49 -20.79
C GLU A 330 -8.74 -0.77 -20.01
N LEU A 331 -8.86 -0.74 -18.69
CA LEU A 331 -8.66 -1.91 -17.84
C LEU A 331 -10.02 -2.53 -17.52
N LYS A 332 -10.18 -3.82 -17.79
CA LYS A 332 -11.44 -4.53 -17.50
C LYS A 332 -11.18 -5.98 -17.16
N GLY A 333 -11.54 -6.39 -15.95
CA GLY A 333 -11.50 -7.81 -15.53
C GLY A 333 -10.12 -8.46 -15.65
N GLY A 334 -9.03 -7.73 -15.38
CA GLY A 334 -7.65 -8.24 -15.49
C GLY A 334 -7.03 -8.07 -16.87
N ASP A 335 -7.82 -7.69 -17.88
CA ASP A 335 -7.32 -7.36 -19.20
C ASP A 335 -7.00 -5.87 -19.32
N ILE A 336 -5.98 -5.58 -20.13
CA ILE A 336 -5.72 -4.25 -20.69
C ILE A 336 -6.03 -4.25 -22.18
N ARG A 337 -6.82 -3.26 -22.62
CA ARG A 337 -7.15 -3.06 -24.03
C ARG A 337 -6.72 -1.67 -24.48
N LEU A 338 -5.96 -1.60 -25.57
CA LEU A 338 -5.61 -0.33 -26.20
C LEU A 338 -6.83 0.30 -26.88
N LEU A 339 -7.02 1.59 -26.64
CA LEU A 339 -8.02 2.42 -27.28
C LEU A 339 -7.49 2.99 -28.61
N PRO A 340 -8.35 3.52 -29.51
CA PRO A 340 -7.92 4.02 -30.82
C PRO A 340 -6.79 5.06 -30.76
N ALA A 341 -6.73 5.87 -29.70
CA ALA A 341 -5.65 6.82 -29.48
C ALA A 341 -4.28 6.13 -29.29
N ALA A 342 -4.22 5.01 -28.56
CA ALA A 342 -2.98 4.26 -28.35
C ALA A 342 -2.54 3.53 -29.60
N ASN A 343 -3.48 3.04 -30.41
CA ASN A 343 -3.17 2.45 -31.71
C ASN A 343 -2.51 3.48 -32.65
N ARG A 344 -3.05 4.71 -32.69
CA ARG A 344 -2.40 5.81 -33.43
C ARG A 344 -1.04 6.16 -32.85
N TYR A 345 -0.94 6.25 -31.52
CA TYR A 345 0.32 6.51 -30.83
C TYR A 345 1.40 5.47 -31.20
N ALA A 346 1.07 4.18 -31.23
CA ALA A 346 2.02 3.11 -31.56
C ALA A 346 2.58 3.24 -32.99
N LEU A 347 1.74 3.65 -33.94
CA LEU A 347 2.08 3.78 -35.37
C LEU A 347 2.66 5.16 -35.75
N ALA A 348 2.51 6.15 -34.88
CA ALA A 348 2.93 7.53 -35.09
C ALA A 348 4.46 7.70 -35.00
N ASP A 349 4.97 8.73 -35.68
CA ASP A 349 6.33 9.21 -35.48
C ASP A 349 6.48 9.95 -34.14
N VAL A 350 7.70 10.40 -33.84
CA VAL A 350 8.01 11.01 -32.54
C VAL A 350 7.21 12.29 -32.29
N ASP A 351 7.00 13.11 -33.31
CA ASP A 351 6.32 14.40 -33.18
C ASP A 351 4.81 14.20 -33.01
N GLU A 352 4.21 13.30 -33.80
CA GLU A 352 2.80 12.94 -33.67
C GLU A 352 2.51 12.25 -32.32
N ARG A 353 3.42 11.41 -31.80
CA ARG A 353 3.32 10.81 -30.45
C ARG A 353 3.27 11.89 -29.37
N LYS A 354 4.17 12.88 -29.42
CA LYS A 354 4.20 14.00 -28.47
C LYS A 354 2.91 14.81 -28.53
N GLN A 355 2.40 15.12 -29.72
CA GLN A 355 1.16 15.87 -29.89
C GLN A 355 -0.07 15.11 -29.36
N LEU A 356 -0.19 13.82 -29.65
CA LEU A 356 -1.25 12.97 -29.10
C LEU A 356 -1.18 12.91 -27.57
N PHE A 357 0.03 12.72 -27.02
CA PHE A 357 0.23 12.69 -25.57
C PHE A 357 -0.12 14.03 -24.92
N ALA A 358 0.30 15.15 -25.51
CA ALA A 358 -0.03 16.51 -25.07
C ALA A 358 -1.54 16.78 -25.03
N GLN A 359 -2.26 16.39 -26.09
CA GLN A 359 -3.71 16.55 -26.17
C GLN A 359 -4.42 15.79 -25.04
N HIS A 360 -4.00 14.54 -24.80
CA HIS A 360 -4.59 13.69 -23.77
C HIS A 360 -4.24 14.17 -22.36
N LEU A 361 -3.01 14.63 -22.12
CA LEU A 361 -2.62 15.27 -20.85
C LEU A 361 -3.47 16.50 -20.54
N LEU A 362 -3.62 17.43 -21.49
CA LEU A 362 -4.43 18.64 -21.30
C LEU A 362 -5.91 18.31 -21.07
N SER A 363 -6.41 17.24 -21.66
CA SER A 363 -7.83 16.85 -21.58
C SER A 363 -8.16 16.10 -20.28
N PHE A 364 -7.23 15.29 -19.78
CA PHE A 364 -7.52 14.31 -18.72
C PHE A 364 -6.70 14.48 -17.44
N VAL A 365 -5.69 15.36 -17.43
CA VAL A 365 -4.90 15.69 -16.22
C VAL A 365 -5.16 17.14 -15.81
N PRO A 366 -6.05 17.39 -14.83
CA PRO A 366 -6.48 18.74 -14.46
C PRO A 366 -5.33 19.66 -14.03
N LEU A 367 -4.32 19.13 -13.35
CA LEU A 367 -3.14 19.89 -12.93
C LEU A 367 -2.34 20.41 -14.14
N VAL A 368 -2.15 19.59 -15.18
CA VAL A 368 -1.46 20.00 -16.41
C VAL A 368 -2.23 21.13 -17.10
N ALA A 369 -3.54 20.97 -17.27
CA ALA A 369 -4.41 22.00 -17.85
C ALA A 369 -4.38 23.31 -17.05
N HIS A 370 -4.32 23.20 -15.72
CA HIS A 370 -4.23 24.35 -14.83
C HIS A 370 -2.89 25.07 -14.92
N ILE A 371 -1.77 24.35 -14.89
CA ILE A 371 -0.44 24.93 -15.08
C ILE A 371 -0.38 25.66 -16.43
N ARG A 372 -0.82 24.99 -17.51
CA ARG A 372 -0.84 25.57 -18.84
C ARG A 372 -1.65 26.87 -18.90
N ARG A 373 -2.88 26.87 -18.37
CA ARG A 373 -3.73 28.06 -18.29
C ARG A 373 -3.06 29.21 -17.52
N VAL A 374 -2.44 28.92 -16.38
CA VAL A 374 -1.73 29.93 -15.58
C VAL A 374 -0.54 30.55 -16.33
N LEU A 375 0.16 29.75 -17.14
CA LEU A 375 1.26 30.26 -17.98
C LEU A 375 0.72 31.07 -19.17
N ASP A 376 -0.38 30.63 -19.80
CA ASP A 376 -1.02 31.36 -20.91
C ASP A 376 -1.58 32.72 -20.45
N ASP A 377 -2.16 32.79 -19.25
CA ASP A 377 -2.77 34.01 -18.69
C ASP A 377 -1.73 35.05 -18.24
N ARG A 378 -0.46 34.64 -18.06
CA ARG A 378 0.59 35.53 -17.55
C ARG A 378 1.37 36.18 -18.70
N PRO A 379 1.57 37.52 -18.67
CA PRO A 379 2.37 38.20 -19.68
C PRO A 379 3.82 37.71 -19.78
N THR A 380 4.37 37.20 -18.68
CA THR A 380 5.73 36.66 -18.60
C THR A 380 5.81 35.18 -18.96
N HIS A 381 4.67 34.53 -19.25
CA HIS A 381 4.55 33.09 -19.49
C HIS A 381 5.30 32.20 -18.50
N THR A 382 5.40 32.66 -17.25
CA THR A 382 6.20 32.02 -16.20
C THR A 382 5.47 32.01 -14.86
N ALA A 383 5.64 30.93 -14.11
CA ALA A 383 5.04 30.77 -12.77
C ALA A 383 5.94 29.94 -11.84
N PRO A 384 6.13 30.35 -10.56
CA PRO A 384 6.90 29.58 -9.60
C PRO A 384 6.20 28.26 -9.27
N ALA A 385 6.94 27.16 -9.17
CA ALA A 385 6.39 25.84 -8.85
C ALA A 385 5.79 25.77 -7.46
N ARG A 386 6.35 26.49 -6.49
CA ARG A 386 5.75 26.66 -5.15
C ARG A 386 4.26 26.99 -5.19
N ARG A 387 3.80 27.84 -6.12
CA ARG A 387 2.37 28.17 -6.26
C ARG A 387 1.51 26.93 -6.45
N PHE A 388 1.96 25.98 -7.27
CA PHE A 388 1.22 24.77 -7.57
C PHE A 388 1.37 23.75 -6.44
N ARG A 389 2.54 23.68 -5.78
CA ARG A 389 2.74 22.85 -4.57
C ARG A 389 1.80 23.26 -3.44
N ASP A 390 1.80 24.54 -3.09
CA ASP A 390 0.92 25.09 -2.04
C ASP A 390 -0.57 24.78 -2.36
N GLN A 391 -0.97 24.85 -3.64
CA GLN A 391 -2.33 24.51 -4.07
C GLN A 391 -2.64 23.01 -4.02
N LEU A 392 -1.65 22.13 -4.25
CA LEU A 392 -1.83 20.69 -4.13
C LEU A 392 -1.95 20.28 -2.66
N GLU A 393 -1.15 20.90 -1.78
CA GLU A 393 -1.16 20.67 -0.33
C GLU A 393 -2.50 21.03 0.33
N ASP A 394 -3.34 21.83 -0.32
CA ASP A 394 -4.74 22.03 0.11
C ASP A 394 -5.59 20.75 0.01
N PHE A 395 -5.18 19.79 -0.84
CA PHE A 395 -5.92 18.56 -1.14
C PHE A 395 -5.19 17.28 -0.72
N MET A 396 -3.85 17.29 -0.62
CA MET A 396 -3.02 16.10 -0.39
C MET A 396 -1.84 16.39 0.55
N SER A 397 -1.10 15.35 0.94
CA SER A 397 0.09 15.52 1.79
C SER A 397 1.23 16.22 1.03
N GLU A 398 2.19 16.79 1.76
CA GLU A 398 3.39 17.40 1.16
C GLU A 398 4.15 16.40 0.26
N SER A 399 4.27 15.15 0.70
CA SER A 399 4.90 14.08 -0.10
C SER A 399 4.12 13.75 -1.36
N ASP A 400 2.78 13.68 -1.27
CA ASP A 400 1.92 13.40 -2.44
C ASP A 400 1.90 14.57 -3.42
N ALA A 401 1.94 15.81 -2.90
CA ALA A 401 2.01 17.03 -3.70
C ALA A 401 3.33 17.11 -4.47
N MET A 402 4.46 16.83 -3.79
CA MET A 402 5.77 16.74 -4.43
C MET A 402 5.81 15.65 -5.50
N GLN A 403 5.29 14.45 -5.19
CA GLN A 403 5.21 13.35 -6.14
C GLN A 403 4.35 13.72 -7.36
N THR A 404 3.16 14.26 -7.14
CA THR A 404 2.21 14.61 -8.21
C THR A 404 2.79 15.68 -9.12
N LEU A 405 3.42 16.71 -8.55
CA LEU A 405 4.02 17.78 -9.32
C LEU A 405 5.21 17.28 -10.16
N ASN A 406 6.07 16.43 -9.59
CA ASN A 406 7.20 15.83 -10.32
C ASN A 406 6.72 14.99 -11.53
N ALA A 407 5.62 14.23 -11.37
CA ALA A 407 5.05 13.44 -12.46
C ALA A 407 4.56 14.36 -13.60
N VAL A 408 3.86 15.43 -13.25
CA VAL A 408 3.39 16.44 -14.20
C VAL A 408 4.53 17.19 -14.88
N ILE A 409 5.62 17.49 -14.17
CA ILE A 409 6.82 18.09 -14.76
C ILE A 409 7.39 17.14 -15.82
N GLN A 410 7.58 15.86 -15.49
CA GLN A 410 8.15 14.89 -16.41
C GLN A 410 7.29 14.70 -17.67
N TRP A 411 5.97 14.51 -17.49
CA TRP A 411 5.04 14.32 -18.60
C TRP A 411 4.86 15.57 -19.44
N GLY A 412 4.76 16.75 -18.80
CA GLY A 412 4.61 18.04 -19.46
C GLY A 412 5.83 18.44 -20.30
N ARG A 413 7.04 18.15 -19.82
CA ARG A 413 8.28 18.36 -20.58
C ARG A 413 8.35 17.47 -21.81
N TYR A 414 8.06 16.17 -21.66
CA TYR A 414 8.01 15.25 -22.81
C TYR A 414 6.98 15.67 -23.86
N ALA A 415 5.84 16.18 -23.40
CA ALA A 415 4.74 16.67 -24.24
C ALA A 415 4.96 18.09 -24.81
N GLU A 416 6.09 18.74 -24.48
CA GLU A 416 6.42 20.12 -24.87
C GLU A 416 5.34 21.15 -24.47
N LEU A 417 4.58 20.88 -23.41
CA LEU A 417 3.50 21.76 -22.94
C LEU A 417 4.03 22.97 -22.16
N PHE A 418 5.14 22.78 -21.46
CA PHE A 418 5.88 23.78 -20.70
C PHE A 418 7.29 23.25 -20.36
N ALA A 419 8.21 24.16 -20.09
CA ALA A 419 9.51 23.86 -19.52
C ALA A 419 9.49 24.04 -17.98
N TYR A 420 10.49 23.46 -17.32
CA TYR A 420 10.68 23.57 -15.87
C TYR A 420 12.17 23.75 -15.55
N ASP A 421 12.50 24.83 -14.85
CA ASP A 421 13.83 25.13 -14.33
C ASP A 421 13.93 24.66 -12.88
N GLU A 422 14.76 23.64 -12.63
CA GLU A 422 14.96 23.06 -11.30
C GLU A 422 15.69 24.01 -10.34
N LEU A 423 16.58 24.87 -10.84
CA LEU A 423 17.35 25.81 -10.02
C LEU A 423 16.48 27.00 -9.60
N ALA A 424 15.66 27.49 -10.53
CA ALA A 424 14.75 28.61 -10.29
C ALA A 424 13.41 28.18 -9.67
N ASP A 425 13.12 26.88 -9.58
CA ASP A 425 11.83 26.31 -9.16
C ASP A 425 10.66 26.96 -9.93
N GLN A 426 10.77 26.98 -11.26
CA GLN A 426 9.90 27.80 -12.11
C GLN A 426 9.46 27.07 -13.39
N PHE A 427 8.16 27.19 -13.70
CA PHE A 427 7.59 26.80 -15.00
C PHE A 427 7.66 27.95 -16.00
N SER A 428 7.90 27.63 -17.28
CA SER A 428 7.93 28.60 -18.39
C SER A 428 7.35 28.01 -19.69
N LEU A 429 6.96 28.88 -20.62
CA LEU A 429 6.67 28.48 -22.02
C LEU A 429 7.87 28.70 -22.96
N ASP A 430 8.91 29.38 -22.50
CA ASP A 430 10.10 29.66 -23.30
C ASP A 430 10.97 28.39 -23.44
N ASN A 431 11.13 27.93 -24.69
CA ASN A 431 11.90 26.77 -25.14
C ASN A 431 11.68 25.46 -24.35
N PRO A 432 10.60 24.71 -24.65
CA PRO A 432 10.52 23.29 -24.32
C PRO A 432 11.40 22.50 -25.29
N SER A 433 12.73 22.63 -25.20
CA SER A 433 13.67 21.79 -25.96
C SER A 433 14.08 20.56 -25.17
#